data_AF-A0A924FQW1-F1
#
_entry.id   AF-A0A924FQW1-F1
#
_cell.length_a   1.000
_cell.length_b   1.000
_cell.length_c   1.000
_cell.angle_alpha   90.00
_cell.angle_beta   90.00
_cell.angle_gamma   90.00
#
_symmetry.space_group_name_H-M   'P 1'
#
loop_
_entity.id
_entity.type
_entity.pdbx_description
1 polymer ?
#
loop_
_entity_poly.entity_id
_entity_poly.type
_entity_poly.pdbx_seq_one_letter_code
_entity_poly.pdbx_strand_id
1 'polypeptide(L)'
;GGKETARMLKALNEEMEKSPATGAAAPAAKPSTTEPVEIAAPDPATLGCSRDNPAPAIFLGRRLLNGAGSEKETWHIDFDLSGCGLDYVVGDSFGVFASNDLGHADQIIALLGASHTTEVRGKTLREVLRYDVSLAPAPDSLFELISYLTGGAHRAKARALAQGEDPDGDAASLDVMAALQKFPHVRPHPEAFIEALEPLQPRLYSISSSHNATPGKLSLTVDVVRYVVGKRKRHGLASSFLADRIQPGDELKVYVQKAHGFALPEDPSVPIIMVGPGTGIAPFRAFLHDRKATAAPGRNWLFFGHQRSVSDFFYADELNAMKAEGFLTRLSLAWSRDANEKFYVQDRMREVGRDLWTWLADGAHVYICGDAKRMAKDVERALVDIVAQYGARTTDEAALFVGDLKKKGRFQLDVY
;
A
#
# COMPACT_ATOMS: atom_id res chain seq x y z
N GLY A 1 3.35 4.28 -2.31
CA GLY A 1 2.76 4.53 -3.64
C GLY A 1 3.72 5.39 -4.45
N GLY A 2 3.67 5.34 -5.79
CA GLY A 2 4.49 6.22 -6.64
C GLY A 2 4.00 7.68 -6.61
N LYS A 3 4.58 8.55 -7.44
CA LYS A 3 4.19 9.98 -7.60
C LYS A 3 2.68 10.20 -7.74
N GLU A 4 1.99 9.32 -8.46
CA GLU A 4 0.55 9.41 -8.69
C GLU A 4 -0.27 9.15 -7.40
N THR A 5 0.12 8.15 -6.60
CA THR A 5 -0.49 7.89 -5.29
C THR A 5 -0.19 9.03 -4.31
N ALA A 6 1.03 9.57 -4.32
CA ALA A 6 1.40 10.69 -3.46
C ALA A 6 0.63 11.97 -3.81
N ARG A 7 0.47 12.30 -5.10
CA ARG A 7 -0.36 13.43 -5.56
C ARG A 7 -1.84 13.23 -5.21
N MET A 8 -2.34 12.00 -5.32
CA MET A 8 -3.73 11.68 -4.99
C MET A 8 -4.00 11.71 -3.48
N LEU A 9 -3.10 11.17 -2.65
CA LEU A 9 -3.21 11.24 -1.19
C LEU A 9 -3.14 12.69 -0.72
N LYS A 10 -2.27 13.50 -1.32
CA LYS A 10 -2.22 14.94 -1.06
C LYS A 10 -3.53 15.64 -1.46
N ALA A 11 -4.09 15.33 -2.62
CA ALA A 11 -5.37 15.88 -3.07
C ALA A 11 -6.56 15.44 -2.18
N LEU A 12 -6.59 14.17 -1.75
CA LEU A 12 -7.57 13.65 -0.80
C LEU A 12 -7.45 14.36 0.56
N ASN A 13 -6.21 14.55 1.05
CA ASN A 13 -5.97 15.26 2.31
C ASN A 13 -6.39 16.74 2.20
N GLU A 14 -6.10 17.40 1.07
CA GLU A 14 -6.53 18.78 0.78
C GLU A 14 -8.05 18.91 0.57
N GLU A 15 -8.73 17.89 0.01
CA GLU A 15 -10.19 17.82 -0.06
C GLU A 15 -10.81 17.64 1.34
N MET A 16 -10.15 16.87 2.21
CA MET A 16 -10.58 16.64 3.59
C MET A 16 -10.36 17.86 4.50
N GLU A 17 -9.29 18.63 4.28
CA GLU A 17 -9.00 19.87 5.02
C GLU A 17 -9.92 21.05 4.62
N LYS A 18 -10.64 20.97 3.49
CA LYS A 18 -11.54 22.04 3.00
C LYS A 18 -12.93 22.10 3.66
N SER A 19 -13.19 21.33 4.73
CA SER A 19 -14.37 21.56 5.59
C SER A 19 -14.09 22.64 6.64
N PRO A 20 -15.00 23.62 6.88
CA PRO A 20 -14.59 24.88 7.49
C PRO A 20 -14.39 24.74 9.00
N ALA A 21 -13.19 25.10 9.46
CA ALA A 21 -12.99 25.73 10.75
C ALA A 21 -11.93 26.83 10.63
N THR A 22 -12.36 28.04 10.96
CA THR A 22 -11.64 29.30 11.03
C THR A 22 -10.48 29.30 12.03
N GLY A 23 -9.37 29.95 11.68
CA GLY A 23 -8.34 30.36 12.64
C GLY A 23 -7.05 30.83 11.96
N ALA A 24 -6.71 32.12 12.10
CA ALA A 24 -5.66 32.82 11.38
C ALA A 24 -4.22 32.50 11.84
N ALA A 25 -3.26 32.73 10.94
CA ALA A 25 -1.83 32.42 11.00
C ALA A 25 -0.96 33.45 11.75
N ALA A 26 0.29 33.08 12.03
CA ALA A 26 1.43 33.99 12.26
C ALA A 26 2.78 33.34 11.80
N PRO A 27 3.82 34.13 11.45
CA PRO A 27 4.66 33.87 10.27
C PRO A 27 6.02 33.19 10.51
N ALA A 28 6.57 32.65 9.42
CA ALA A 28 7.81 31.90 9.32
C ALA A 28 9.10 32.73 9.51
N ALA A 29 10.09 32.13 10.16
CA ALA A 29 11.47 32.63 10.27
C ALA A 29 12.40 32.01 9.22
N LYS A 30 13.43 32.78 8.82
CA LYS A 30 14.36 32.57 7.70
C LYS A 30 15.29 31.35 7.86
N PRO A 31 15.82 30.78 6.77
CA PRO A 31 16.71 29.63 6.83
C PRO A 31 18.15 30.03 7.20
N SER A 32 18.72 29.36 8.21
CA SER A 32 20.14 29.38 8.54
C SER A 32 20.85 28.25 7.80
N THR A 33 22.00 28.57 7.22
CA THR A 33 22.95 27.67 6.58
C THR A 33 23.42 26.57 7.53
N THR A 34 23.24 25.30 7.16
CA THR A 34 23.78 24.13 7.89
C THR A 34 24.94 23.51 7.14
N GLU A 35 26.08 23.42 7.82
CA GLU A 35 27.25 22.63 7.45
C GLU A 35 26.95 21.12 7.44
N PRO A 36 27.78 20.28 6.78
CA PRO A 36 27.49 18.86 6.59
C PRO A 36 27.56 18.09 7.91
N VAL A 37 26.45 17.43 8.26
CA VAL A 37 26.38 16.54 9.43
C VAL A 37 27.01 15.19 9.06
N GLU A 38 28.06 14.84 9.80
CA GLU A 38 28.70 13.53 9.78
C GLU A 38 27.70 12.46 10.27
N ILE A 39 27.42 11.43 9.45
CA ILE A 39 26.41 10.41 9.75
C ILE A 39 26.98 9.47 10.82
N ALA A 40 26.54 9.67 12.07
CA ALA A 40 26.80 8.75 13.17
C ALA A 40 26.20 7.36 12.88
N ALA A 41 26.86 6.30 13.36
CA ALA A 41 26.33 4.94 13.27
C ALA A 41 24.93 4.87 13.92
N PRO A 42 23.97 4.12 13.32
CA PRO A 42 22.60 4.08 13.81
C PRO A 42 22.56 3.54 15.24
N ASP A 43 21.81 4.24 16.11
CA ASP A 43 21.50 3.77 17.46
C ASP A 43 20.76 2.43 17.35
N PRO A 44 21.29 1.33 17.93
CA PRO A 44 20.63 0.02 17.94
C PRO A 44 19.18 0.07 18.45
N ALA A 45 18.84 1.03 19.32
CA ALA A 45 17.49 1.21 19.85
C ALA A 45 16.47 1.76 18.82
N THR A 46 16.93 2.26 17.67
CA THR A 46 16.09 2.86 16.63
C THR A 46 16.02 2.02 15.35
N LEU A 47 16.65 0.84 15.36
CA LEU A 47 16.75 -0.05 14.21
C LEU A 47 15.35 -0.50 13.75
N GLY A 48 15.06 -0.31 12.47
CA GLY A 48 13.79 -0.56 11.77
C GLY A 48 12.58 0.21 12.29
N CYS A 49 12.78 1.25 13.11
CA CYS A 49 11.71 2.19 13.49
C CYS A 49 11.40 3.23 12.40
N SER A 50 12.23 3.31 11.35
CA SER A 50 12.00 4.21 10.22
C SER A 50 12.62 3.66 8.93
N ARG A 51 12.21 4.24 7.81
CA ARG A 51 12.80 3.95 6.50
C ARG A 51 14.31 4.16 6.47
N ASP A 52 14.77 5.22 7.14
CA ASP A 52 16.15 5.69 7.02
C ASP A 52 17.10 4.91 7.95
N ASN A 53 16.53 4.13 8.88
CA ASN A 53 17.26 3.16 9.71
C ASN A 53 16.55 1.80 9.68
N PRO A 54 16.63 1.01 8.59
CA PRO A 54 15.94 -0.27 8.49
C PRO A 54 16.63 -1.37 9.31
N ALA A 55 15.86 -2.37 9.74
CA ALA A 55 16.36 -3.57 10.38
C ALA A 55 16.42 -4.76 9.40
N PRO A 56 17.27 -5.76 9.64
CA PRO A 56 17.20 -7.03 8.93
C PRO A 56 16.06 -7.89 9.48
N ALA A 57 15.23 -8.48 8.62
CA ALA A 57 14.26 -9.51 8.99
C ALA A 57 14.40 -10.72 8.07
N ILE A 58 14.16 -11.91 8.62
CA ILE A 58 14.28 -13.16 7.88
C ILE A 58 12.93 -13.48 7.24
N PHE A 59 12.90 -13.68 5.93
CA PHE A 59 11.72 -14.17 5.24
C PHE A 59 11.52 -15.65 5.58
N LEU A 60 10.37 -16.01 6.15
CA LEU A 60 10.07 -17.38 6.57
C LEU A 60 9.41 -18.18 5.44
N GLY A 61 8.62 -17.53 4.62
CA GLY A 61 7.92 -18.20 3.54
C GLY A 61 6.66 -17.48 3.09
N ARG A 62 5.97 -18.12 2.15
CA ARG A 62 4.73 -17.62 1.58
C ARG A 62 3.77 -18.77 1.27
N ARG A 63 2.48 -18.51 1.40
CA ARG A 63 1.39 -19.42 1.04
C ARG A 63 0.36 -18.70 0.20
N LEU A 64 -0.04 -19.31 -0.91
CA LEU A 64 -1.06 -18.76 -1.78
C LEU A 64 -2.41 -18.75 -1.05
N LEU A 65 -3.09 -17.61 -1.05
CA LEU A 65 -4.41 -17.44 -0.44
C LEU A 65 -5.54 -17.73 -1.41
N ASN A 66 -5.31 -17.49 -2.70
CA ASN A 66 -6.29 -17.81 -3.73
C ASN A 66 -6.36 -19.33 -3.98
N GLY A 67 -7.56 -19.83 -4.17
CA GLY A 67 -7.85 -21.17 -4.70
C GLY A 67 -7.75 -21.23 -6.22
N ALA A 68 -7.96 -22.43 -6.76
CA ALA A 68 -7.92 -22.67 -8.20
C ALA A 68 -8.92 -21.79 -8.96
N GLY A 69 -8.52 -21.31 -10.15
CA GLY A 69 -9.37 -20.50 -11.03
C GLY A 69 -9.47 -19.02 -10.66
N SER A 70 -8.75 -18.55 -9.64
CA SER A 70 -8.64 -17.12 -9.38
C SER A 70 -7.92 -16.38 -10.51
N GLU A 71 -8.34 -15.14 -10.76
CA GLU A 71 -7.62 -14.19 -11.64
C GLU A 71 -6.57 -13.37 -10.89
N LYS A 72 -6.46 -13.61 -9.58
CA LYS A 72 -5.55 -12.92 -8.67
C LYS A 72 -4.56 -13.90 -8.08
N GLU A 73 -3.43 -13.36 -7.67
CA GLU A 73 -2.36 -14.12 -7.04
C GLU A 73 -1.97 -13.37 -5.77
N THR A 74 -2.61 -13.72 -4.67
CA THR A 74 -2.41 -13.08 -3.36
C THR A 74 -1.73 -14.06 -2.43
N TRP A 75 -0.64 -13.62 -1.80
CA TRP A 75 0.15 -14.41 -0.89
C TRP A 75 -0.01 -13.94 0.55
N HIS A 76 -0.14 -14.88 1.46
CA HIS A 76 0.22 -14.68 2.85
C HIS A 76 1.73 -14.87 2.98
N ILE A 77 2.42 -13.90 3.56
CA ILE A 77 3.87 -13.88 3.69
C ILE A 77 4.23 -13.72 5.15
N ASP A 78 5.21 -14.48 5.62
CA ASP A 78 5.69 -14.45 7.00
C ASP A 78 7.15 -14.01 7.09
N PHE A 79 7.44 -13.22 8.13
CA PHE A 79 8.77 -12.77 8.53
C PHE A 79 9.04 -13.14 9.99
N ASP A 80 10.30 -13.46 10.27
CA ASP A 80 10.84 -13.57 11.63
C ASP A 80 11.51 -12.25 12.01
N LEU A 81 11.05 -11.70 13.14
CA LEU A 81 11.55 -10.46 13.74
C LEU A 81 12.34 -10.73 15.03
N SER A 82 12.43 -11.98 15.49
CA SER A 82 13.07 -12.33 16.77
C SER A 82 14.55 -11.92 16.82
N GLY A 83 15.24 -11.97 15.68
CA GLY A 83 16.65 -11.58 15.57
C GLY A 83 16.90 -10.05 15.53
N CYS A 84 15.90 -9.24 15.21
CA CYS A 84 16.06 -7.79 15.08
C CYS A 84 15.31 -6.95 16.13
N GLY A 85 14.51 -7.59 16.99
CA GLY A 85 13.86 -6.92 18.12
C GLY A 85 12.81 -5.89 17.71
N LEU A 86 12.32 -5.95 16.46
CA LEU A 86 11.29 -5.03 15.98
C LEU A 86 9.96 -5.27 16.68
N ASP A 87 9.41 -4.18 17.22
CA ASP A 87 8.08 -4.16 17.82
C ASP A 87 7.07 -3.38 16.97
N TYR A 88 5.84 -3.87 16.93
CA TYR A 88 4.76 -3.30 16.15
C TYR A 88 3.42 -3.53 16.86
N VAL A 89 2.48 -2.61 16.63
CA VAL A 89 1.11 -2.75 17.08
C VAL A 89 0.19 -2.96 15.89
N VAL A 90 -0.99 -3.52 16.14
CA VAL A 90 -1.95 -3.71 15.06
C VAL A 90 -2.41 -2.37 14.48
N GLY A 91 -2.46 -2.30 13.16
CA GLY A 91 -2.69 -1.06 12.41
C GLY A 91 -1.41 -0.48 11.80
N ASP A 92 -0.23 -0.82 12.34
CA ASP A 92 1.04 -0.44 11.73
C ASP A 92 1.21 -1.05 10.33
N SER A 93 2.06 -0.42 9.53
CA SER A 93 2.49 -0.91 8.21
C SER A 93 3.93 -1.40 8.27
N PHE A 94 4.27 -2.35 7.39
CA PHE A 94 5.61 -2.88 7.24
C PHE A 94 6.21 -2.46 5.90
N GLY A 95 7.32 -1.73 5.95
CA GLY A 95 8.05 -1.30 4.77
C GLY A 95 9.10 -2.32 4.38
N VAL A 96 9.03 -2.80 3.13
CA VAL A 96 9.93 -3.82 2.59
C VAL A 96 10.79 -3.24 1.47
N PHE A 97 12.11 -3.40 1.57
CA PHE A 97 13.06 -3.04 0.52
C PHE A 97 13.27 -4.21 -0.45
N ALA A 98 12.56 -4.19 -1.57
CA ALA A 98 12.74 -5.17 -2.64
C ALA A 98 13.79 -4.71 -3.67
N SER A 99 14.43 -5.65 -4.36
CA SER A 99 15.35 -5.37 -5.46
C SER A 99 14.70 -5.51 -6.83
N ASN A 100 15.18 -4.77 -7.84
CA ASN A 100 14.81 -4.99 -9.23
C ASN A 100 15.26 -6.37 -9.74
N ASP A 101 14.56 -6.81 -10.79
CA ASP A 101 14.89 -8.04 -11.49
C ASP A 101 16.26 -7.98 -12.17
N LEU A 102 17.06 -9.04 -12.03
CA LEU A 102 18.36 -9.12 -12.69
C LEU A 102 18.23 -9.06 -14.21
N GLY A 103 17.29 -9.81 -14.79
CA GLY A 103 17.07 -9.84 -16.23
C GLY A 103 16.56 -8.49 -16.77
N HIS A 104 15.75 -7.76 -15.99
CA HIS A 104 15.34 -6.40 -16.36
C HIS A 104 16.52 -5.41 -16.32
N ALA A 105 17.37 -5.48 -15.29
CA ALA A 105 18.57 -4.66 -15.20
C ALA A 105 19.53 -4.93 -16.37
N ASP A 106 19.80 -6.19 -16.68
CA ASP A 106 20.69 -6.57 -17.79
C ASP A 106 20.12 -6.14 -19.17
N GLN A 107 18.81 -6.15 -19.37
CA GLN A 107 18.19 -5.62 -20.59
C GLN A 107 18.39 -4.11 -20.73
N ILE A 108 18.30 -3.34 -19.64
CA ILE A 108 18.57 -1.90 -19.66
C ILE A 108 20.06 -1.64 -19.96
N ILE A 109 20.96 -2.38 -19.33
CA ILE A 109 22.41 -2.28 -19.60
C ILE A 109 22.71 -2.56 -21.08
N ALA A 110 22.06 -3.57 -21.67
CA ALA A 110 22.20 -3.88 -23.09
C ALA A 110 21.69 -2.75 -24.00
N LEU A 111 20.57 -2.10 -23.66
CA LEU A 111 20.05 -0.95 -24.41
C LEU A 111 20.99 0.27 -24.34
N LEU A 112 21.63 0.48 -23.20
CA LEU A 112 22.67 1.51 -23.03
C LEU A 112 23.94 1.18 -23.83
N GLY A 113 24.19 -0.09 -24.13
CA GLY A 113 25.43 -0.55 -24.73
C GLY A 113 26.64 -0.45 -23.79
N ALA A 114 26.39 -0.55 -22.48
CA ALA A 114 27.42 -0.45 -21.44
C ALA A 114 27.86 -1.83 -20.92
N SER A 115 28.99 -1.89 -20.22
CA SER A 115 29.36 -3.08 -19.44
C SER A 115 28.55 -3.11 -18.15
N HIS A 116 28.13 -4.30 -17.72
CA HIS A 116 27.49 -4.50 -16.43
C HIS A 116 28.42 -4.23 -15.24
N THR A 117 29.73 -4.27 -15.46
CA THR A 117 30.77 -3.96 -14.49
C THR A 117 31.21 -2.50 -14.51
N THR A 118 30.64 -1.65 -15.38
CA THR A 118 30.96 -0.23 -15.38
C THR A 118 30.71 0.34 -13.98
N GLU A 119 31.70 1.03 -13.43
CA GLU A 119 31.62 1.59 -12.09
C GLU A 119 30.75 2.85 -12.10
N VAL A 120 29.78 2.90 -11.18
CA VAL A 120 28.90 4.04 -10.95
C VAL A 120 28.67 4.14 -9.44
N ARG A 121 28.98 5.29 -8.84
CA ARG A 121 28.86 5.52 -7.38
C ARG A 121 29.59 4.46 -6.54
N GLY A 122 30.76 4.01 -7.00
CA GLY A 122 31.57 2.99 -6.32
C GLY A 122 30.99 1.58 -6.31
N LYS A 123 29.97 1.29 -7.14
CA LYS A 123 29.39 -0.04 -7.34
C LYS A 123 29.35 -0.37 -8.83
N THR A 124 29.08 -1.62 -9.19
CA THR A 124 28.80 -1.96 -10.59
C THR A 124 27.45 -1.39 -11.03
N LEU A 125 27.34 -1.00 -12.31
CA LEU A 125 26.09 -0.52 -12.90
C LEU A 125 24.92 -1.49 -12.64
N ARG A 126 25.19 -2.80 -12.69
CA ARG A 126 24.19 -3.82 -12.37
C ARG A 126 23.70 -3.71 -10.93
N GLU A 127 24.57 -3.56 -9.94
CA GLU A 127 24.17 -3.42 -8.54
C GLU A 127 23.34 -2.16 -8.32
N VAL A 128 23.75 -1.04 -8.90
CA VAL A 128 22.99 0.22 -8.80
C VAL A 128 21.58 0.06 -9.38
N LEU A 129 21.46 -0.50 -10.59
CA LEU A 129 20.16 -0.76 -11.21
C LEU A 129 19.32 -1.77 -10.43
N ARG A 130 19.94 -2.71 -9.70
CA ARG A 130 19.22 -3.71 -8.92
C ARG A 130 18.72 -3.17 -7.59
N TYR A 131 19.49 -2.35 -6.89
CA TYR A 131 19.24 -2.06 -5.48
C TYR A 131 19.00 -0.60 -5.17
N ASP A 132 19.45 0.33 -6.02
CA ASP A 132 19.55 1.75 -5.64
C ASP A 132 18.54 2.65 -6.38
N VAL A 133 18.08 2.27 -7.59
CA VAL A 133 17.19 3.11 -8.42
C VAL A 133 15.89 2.42 -8.83
N SER A 134 14.84 3.21 -9.00
CA SER A 134 13.56 2.78 -9.56
C SER A 134 13.64 2.67 -11.08
N LEU A 135 13.13 1.56 -11.61
CA LEU A 135 13.05 1.31 -13.05
C LEU A 135 11.65 1.56 -13.63
N ALA A 136 10.66 1.88 -12.80
CA ALA A 136 9.29 2.15 -13.22
C ALA A 136 8.55 3.06 -12.22
N PRO A 137 7.84 4.10 -12.69
CA PRO A 137 7.78 4.61 -14.06
C PRO A 137 9.10 5.25 -14.51
N ALA A 138 9.23 5.59 -15.80
CA ALA A 138 10.32 6.44 -16.29
C ALA A 138 10.14 7.86 -15.72
N PRO A 139 11.16 8.44 -15.05
CA PRO A 139 11.02 9.76 -14.45
C PRO A 139 11.21 10.89 -15.47
N ASP A 140 10.64 12.06 -15.17
CA ASP A 140 10.71 13.27 -16.00
C ASP A 140 12.17 13.67 -16.32
N SER A 141 13.07 13.52 -15.35
CA SER A 141 14.51 13.75 -15.48
C SER A 141 15.19 12.85 -16.53
N LEU A 142 14.70 11.62 -16.73
CA LEU A 142 15.20 10.74 -17.79
C LEU A 142 14.83 11.31 -19.17
N PHE A 143 13.61 11.83 -19.32
CA PHE A 143 13.19 12.46 -20.57
C PHE A 143 13.92 13.78 -20.82
N GLU A 144 14.22 14.55 -19.77
CA GLU A 144 15.06 15.74 -19.87
C GLU A 144 16.47 15.39 -20.40
N LEU A 145 17.13 14.39 -19.83
CA LEU A 145 18.42 13.89 -20.30
C LEU A 145 18.34 13.44 -21.78
N ILE A 146 17.34 12.64 -22.14
CA ILE A 146 17.11 12.19 -23.52
C ILE A 146 16.95 13.40 -24.46
N SER A 147 16.31 14.48 -24.01
CA SER A 147 16.15 15.69 -24.83
C SER A 147 17.49 16.35 -25.18
N TYR A 148 18.49 16.29 -24.29
CA TYR A 148 19.82 16.81 -24.56
C TYR A 148 20.62 15.95 -25.53
N LEU A 149 20.31 14.66 -25.60
CA LEU A 149 20.98 13.67 -26.46
C LEU A 149 20.32 13.46 -27.82
N THR A 150 19.17 14.10 -28.07
CA THR A 150 18.39 13.95 -29.30
C THR A 150 18.19 15.27 -30.04
N GLY A 151 17.81 15.18 -31.32
CA GLY A 151 17.48 16.31 -32.19
C GLY A 151 16.09 16.18 -32.83
N GLY A 152 15.66 17.24 -33.51
CA GLY A 152 14.43 17.27 -34.30
C GLY A 152 13.17 16.87 -33.52
N ALA A 153 12.31 16.06 -34.15
CA ALA A 153 11.05 15.60 -33.57
C ALA A 153 11.24 14.78 -32.27
N HIS A 154 12.33 14.01 -32.16
CA HIS A 154 12.63 13.24 -30.95
C HIS A 154 12.93 14.16 -29.76
N ARG A 155 13.69 15.24 -29.98
CA ARG A 155 13.95 16.24 -28.93
C ARG A 155 12.67 16.93 -28.45
N ALA A 156 11.82 17.34 -29.39
CA ALA A 156 10.54 17.97 -29.05
C ALA A 156 9.67 17.03 -28.21
N LYS A 157 9.58 15.76 -28.60
CA LYS A 157 8.83 14.73 -27.87
C LYS A 157 9.39 14.47 -26.46
N ALA A 158 10.72 14.36 -26.32
CA ALA A 158 11.37 14.16 -25.03
C ALA A 158 11.13 15.35 -24.09
N ARG A 159 11.15 16.59 -24.61
CA ARG A 159 10.81 17.79 -23.81
C ARG A 159 9.36 17.80 -23.34
N ALA A 160 8.41 17.45 -24.20
CA ALA A 160 7.01 17.35 -23.83
C ALA A 160 6.80 16.35 -22.67
N LEU A 161 7.38 15.14 -22.79
CA LEU A 161 7.33 14.14 -21.73
C LEU A 161 7.99 14.62 -20.42
N ALA A 162 9.14 15.30 -20.50
CA ALA A 162 9.80 15.88 -19.32
C ALA A 162 8.97 16.97 -18.63
N GLN A 163 8.04 17.61 -19.35
CA GLN A 163 7.10 18.60 -18.82
C GLN A 163 5.79 17.96 -18.32
N GLY A 164 5.69 16.63 -18.36
CA GLY A 164 4.49 15.88 -17.96
C GLY A 164 3.38 15.88 -19.02
N GLU A 165 3.67 16.30 -20.25
CA GLU A 165 2.75 16.13 -21.37
C GLU A 165 2.78 14.68 -21.88
N ASP A 166 1.72 14.26 -22.58
CA ASP A 166 1.60 12.91 -23.14
C ASP A 166 1.32 12.96 -24.65
N PRO A 167 2.35 13.29 -25.48
CA PRO A 167 2.16 13.53 -26.91
C PRO A 167 1.69 12.31 -27.70
N ASP A 168 1.90 11.09 -27.17
CA ASP A 168 1.52 9.84 -27.83
C ASP A 168 0.40 9.08 -27.08
N GLY A 169 -0.08 9.58 -25.94
CA GLY A 169 -1.10 8.93 -25.12
C GLY A 169 -0.62 7.65 -24.40
N ASP A 170 0.69 7.51 -24.18
CA ASP A 170 1.32 6.31 -23.62
C ASP A 170 2.21 6.56 -22.40
N ALA A 171 2.30 7.80 -21.89
CA ALA A 171 3.21 8.18 -20.80
C ALA A 171 3.03 7.32 -19.54
N ALA A 172 1.78 7.02 -19.15
CA ALA A 172 1.48 6.16 -18.00
C ALA A 172 2.02 4.73 -18.12
N SER A 173 2.32 4.30 -19.36
CA SER A 173 2.87 3.00 -19.66
C SER A 173 4.39 3.02 -19.86
N LEU A 174 5.09 4.14 -19.71
CA LEU A 174 6.54 4.20 -19.88
C LEU A 174 7.26 3.84 -18.58
N ASP A 175 8.01 2.74 -18.60
CA ASP A 175 9.07 2.45 -17.64
C ASP A 175 10.43 2.80 -18.26
N VAL A 176 11.51 2.72 -17.48
CA VAL A 176 12.85 3.13 -17.93
C VAL A 176 13.27 2.40 -19.21
N MET A 177 13.00 1.10 -19.30
CA MET A 177 13.30 0.33 -20.50
C MET A 177 12.46 0.76 -21.71
N ALA A 178 11.15 0.99 -21.52
CA ALA A 178 10.28 1.48 -22.59
C ALA A 178 10.68 2.89 -23.06
N ALA A 179 11.15 3.75 -22.16
CA ALA A 179 11.67 5.07 -22.52
C ALA A 179 12.92 4.96 -23.43
N LEU A 180 13.88 4.09 -23.09
CA LEU A 180 15.06 3.84 -23.95
C LEU A 180 14.67 3.24 -25.32
N GLN A 181 13.65 2.39 -25.37
CA GLN A 181 13.14 1.84 -26.64
C GLN A 181 12.40 2.88 -27.48
N LYS A 182 11.69 3.81 -26.84
CA LYS A 182 10.94 4.90 -27.50
C LYS A 182 11.86 5.93 -28.17
N PHE A 183 13.06 6.11 -27.61
CA PHE A 183 14.10 6.99 -28.15
C PHE A 183 15.31 6.16 -28.59
N PRO A 184 15.20 5.43 -29.73
CA PRO A 184 16.26 4.55 -30.18
C PRO A 184 17.55 5.34 -30.43
N HIS A 185 18.70 4.67 -30.27
CA HIS A 185 20.05 5.22 -30.42
C HIS A 185 20.52 6.19 -29.31
N VAL A 186 19.68 6.51 -28.32
CA VAL A 186 20.12 7.28 -27.15
C VAL A 186 20.91 6.38 -26.21
N ARG A 187 22.21 6.66 -26.07
CA ARG A 187 23.15 5.93 -25.21
C ARG A 187 23.85 6.89 -24.24
N PRO A 188 23.16 7.38 -23.20
CA PRO A 188 23.77 8.21 -22.17
C PRO A 188 24.92 7.45 -21.49
N HIS A 189 25.92 8.19 -21.00
CA HIS A 189 26.91 7.61 -20.09
C HIS A 189 26.19 7.03 -18.86
N PRO A 190 26.60 5.86 -18.33
CA PRO A 190 25.92 5.22 -17.20
C PRO A 190 25.75 6.11 -15.98
N GLU A 191 26.71 6.99 -15.65
CA GLU A 191 26.58 7.91 -14.52
C GLU A 191 25.44 8.91 -14.72
N ALA A 192 25.42 9.63 -15.84
CA ALA A 192 24.36 10.59 -16.16
C ALA A 192 22.99 9.89 -16.24
N PHE A 193 22.94 8.66 -16.76
CA PHE A 193 21.72 7.86 -16.77
C PHE A 193 21.21 7.56 -15.36
N ILE A 194 22.07 7.08 -14.46
CA ILE A 194 21.71 6.78 -13.07
C ILE A 194 21.30 8.04 -12.31
N GLU A 195 21.94 9.19 -12.55
CA GLU A 195 21.56 10.47 -11.95
C GLU A 195 20.19 10.97 -12.40
N ALA A 196 19.76 10.60 -13.61
CA ALA A 196 18.44 10.91 -14.12
C ALA A 196 17.34 9.98 -13.58
N LEU A 197 17.68 8.92 -12.84
CA LEU A 197 16.70 7.99 -12.26
C LEU A 197 16.33 8.34 -10.81
N GLU A 198 15.14 7.93 -10.39
CA GLU A 198 14.68 8.11 -9.02
C GLU A 198 15.27 7.03 -8.09
N PRO A 199 15.58 7.34 -6.82
CA PRO A 199 15.99 6.33 -5.86
C PRO A 199 14.91 5.27 -5.63
N LEU A 200 15.34 4.01 -5.46
CA LEU A 200 14.44 2.91 -5.16
C LEU A 200 13.77 3.14 -3.79
N GLN A 201 12.44 3.09 -3.75
CA GLN A 201 11.68 3.26 -2.51
C GLN A 201 11.15 1.91 -2.00
N PRO A 202 11.14 1.68 -0.68
CA PRO A 202 10.48 0.51 -0.11
C PRO A 202 8.97 0.55 -0.32
N ARG A 203 8.34 -0.61 -0.23
CA ARG A 203 6.89 -0.73 -0.32
C ARG A 203 6.27 -1.03 1.03
N LEU A 204 5.26 -0.25 1.39
CA LEU A 204 4.45 -0.46 2.59
C LEU A 204 3.36 -1.50 2.32
N TYR A 205 3.12 -2.32 3.33
CA TYR A 205 2.04 -3.28 3.42
C TYR A 205 1.43 -3.19 4.82
N SER A 206 0.11 -3.09 4.92
CA SER A 206 -0.58 -3.18 6.22
C SER A 206 -0.28 -4.54 6.85
N ILE A 207 0.11 -4.55 8.12
CA ILE A 207 0.47 -5.79 8.82
C ILE A 207 -0.78 -6.64 9.05
N SER A 208 -0.69 -7.95 8.80
CA SER A 208 -1.79 -8.91 8.93
C SER A 208 -1.66 -9.91 10.08
N SER A 209 -0.78 -9.62 11.03
CA SER A 209 -0.56 -10.37 12.29
C SER A 209 -0.68 -9.47 13.51
N SER A 210 -0.83 -10.05 14.70
CA SER A 210 -0.75 -9.35 15.98
C SER A 210 0.50 -9.79 16.72
N HIS A 211 1.26 -8.82 17.25
CA HIS A 211 2.40 -9.13 18.13
C HIS A 211 1.94 -9.91 19.37
N ASN A 212 0.80 -9.55 19.95
CA ASN A 212 0.23 -10.22 21.12
C ASN A 212 -0.17 -11.68 20.84
N ALA A 213 -0.56 -11.99 19.61
CA ALA A 213 -0.93 -13.36 19.21
C ALA A 213 0.29 -14.22 18.82
N THR A 214 1.25 -13.63 18.12
CA THR A 214 2.45 -14.33 17.63
C THR A 214 3.71 -13.45 17.78
N PRO A 215 4.24 -13.30 19.00
CA PRO A 215 5.43 -12.48 19.25
C PRO A 215 6.61 -12.91 18.38
N GLY A 216 7.35 -11.94 17.85
CA GLY A 216 8.50 -12.18 16.98
C GLY A 216 8.17 -12.64 15.55
N LYS A 217 6.88 -12.78 15.19
CA LYS A 217 6.46 -13.14 13.83
C LYS A 217 5.54 -12.07 13.24
N LEU A 218 5.83 -11.66 12.01
CA LEU A 218 5.03 -10.68 11.27
C LEU A 218 4.49 -11.28 9.98
N SER A 219 3.21 -11.06 9.70
CA SER A 219 2.56 -11.52 8.48
C SER A 219 2.08 -10.37 7.60
N LEU A 220 2.10 -10.57 6.27
CA LEU A 220 1.53 -9.67 5.27
C LEU A 220 0.50 -10.39 4.40
N THR A 221 -0.34 -9.61 3.71
CA THR A 221 -1.28 -10.09 2.68
C THR A 221 -1.03 -9.31 1.39
N VAL A 222 -0.40 -9.94 0.39
CA VAL A 222 0.19 -9.26 -0.76
C VAL A 222 -0.40 -9.77 -2.09
N ASP A 223 -1.17 -8.92 -2.78
CA ASP A 223 -1.62 -9.17 -4.17
C ASP A 223 -0.47 -8.85 -5.14
N VAL A 224 -0.13 -9.82 -6.00
CA VAL A 224 0.95 -9.67 -6.96
C VAL A 224 0.48 -8.86 -8.15
N VAL A 225 1.20 -7.78 -8.43
CA VAL A 225 0.90 -6.92 -9.55
C VAL A 225 1.55 -7.53 -10.79
N ARG A 226 0.73 -8.09 -11.68
CA ARG A 226 1.15 -8.58 -13.00
C ARG A 226 0.21 -8.01 -14.05
N TYR A 227 0.78 -7.46 -15.13
CA TYR A 227 0.00 -6.88 -16.23
C TYR A 227 0.81 -6.91 -17.52
N VAL A 228 0.17 -6.61 -18.65
CA VAL A 228 0.81 -6.59 -19.96
C VAL A 228 0.74 -5.18 -20.53
N VAL A 229 1.87 -4.68 -21.03
CA VAL A 229 1.95 -3.44 -21.81
C VAL A 229 2.49 -3.79 -23.19
N GLY A 230 1.66 -3.62 -24.22
CA GLY A 230 1.95 -4.09 -25.57
C GLY A 230 2.18 -5.61 -25.57
N LYS A 231 3.42 -6.04 -25.87
CA LYS A 231 3.81 -7.46 -25.87
C LYS A 231 4.58 -7.89 -24.61
N ARG A 232 4.89 -6.96 -23.71
CA ARG A 232 5.75 -7.23 -22.56
C ARG A 232 4.94 -7.44 -21.29
N LYS A 233 5.24 -8.53 -20.58
CA LYS A 233 4.78 -8.76 -19.21
C LYS A 233 5.51 -7.82 -18.27
N ARG A 234 4.76 -7.13 -17.42
CA ARG A 234 5.25 -6.25 -16.37
C ARG A 234 4.81 -6.77 -15.02
N HIS A 235 5.67 -6.50 -14.04
CA HIS A 235 5.53 -6.97 -12.68
C HIS A 235 5.74 -5.78 -11.74
N GLY A 236 4.92 -5.67 -10.69
CA GLY A 236 5.19 -4.74 -9.61
C GLY A 236 6.41 -5.20 -8.83
N LEU A 237 7.37 -4.30 -8.62
CA LEU A 237 8.67 -4.58 -8.01
C LEU A 237 8.59 -5.44 -6.74
N ALA A 238 7.95 -4.91 -5.70
CA ALA A 238 7.99 -5.51 -4.38
C ALA A 238 7.10 -6.75 -4.27
N SER A 239 5.91 -6.71 -4.86
CA SER A 239 4.99 -7.85 -4.78
C SER A 239 5.47 -9.06 -5.58
N SER A 240 6.07 -8.86 -6.77
CA SER A 240 6.68 -10.00 -7.49
C SER A 240 8.00 -10.44 -6.87
N PHE A 241 8.78 -9.53 -6.29
CA PHE A 241 9.97 -9.91 -5.52
C PHE A 241 9.61 -10.88 -4.39
N LEU A 242 8.59 -10.52 -3.60
CA LEU A 242 8.10 -11.33 -2.48
C LEU A 242 7.44 -12.64 -2.92
N ALA A 243 6.82 -12.68 -4.10
CA ALA A 243 6.13 -13.86 -4.63
C ALA A 243 7.02 -14.83 -5.41
N ASP A 244 8.08 -14.34 -6.06
CA ASP A 244 8.83 -15.14 -7.02
C ASP A 244 10.29 -15.36 -6.60
N ARG A 245 10.95 -14.32 -6.07
CA ARG A 245 12.42 -14.29 -6.02
C ARG A 245 13.00 -14.61 -4.66
N ILE A 246 12.46 -14.02 -3.60
CA ILE A 246 12.96 -14.27 -2.25
C ILE A 246 12.71 -15.72 -1.81
N GLN A 247 13.67 -16.30 -1.09
CA GLN A 247 13.61 -17.66 -0.55
C GLN A 247 13.56 -17.66 0.99
N PRO A 248 12.93 -18.67 1.62
CA PRO A 248 13.00 -18.85 3.06
C PRO A 248 14.45 -18.83 3.58
N GLY A 249 14.70 -18.03 4.61
CA GLY A 249 16.03 -17.81 5.18
C GLY A 249 16.77 -16.58 4.63
N ASP A 250 16.29 -15.98 3.53
CA ASP A 250 16.84 -14.73 3.02
C ASP A 250 16.55 -13.57 3.99
N GLU A 251 17.52 -12.67 4.13
CA GLU A 251 17.40 -11.45 4.93
C GLU A 251 16.94 -10.27 4.07
N LEU A 252 15.98 -9.49 4.57
CA LEU A 252 15.55 -8.24 3.97
C LEU A 252 15.70 -7.06 4.92
N LYS A 253 16.07 -5.91 4.33
CA LYS A 253 15.88 -4.62 5.00
C LYS A 253 14.39 -4.33 5.10
N VAL A 254 13.94 -4.05 6.30
CA VAL A 254 12.55 -3.77 6.64
C VAL A 254 12.44 -2.65 7.67
N TYR A 255 11.26 -2.07 7.81
CA TYR A 255 10.95 -1.17 8.92
C TYR A 255 9.46 -1.19 9.25
N VAL A 256 9.12 -0.80 10.46
CA VAL A 256 7.75 -0.57 10.89
C VAL A 256 7.41 0.90 10.70
N GLN A 257 6.35 1.19 9.94
CA GLN A 257 5.75 2.50 9.88
C GLN A 257 4.55 2.55 10.81
N LYS A 258 4.64 3.40 11.84
CA LYS A 258 3.58 3.56 12.82
C LYS A 258 2.29 4.08 12.19
N ALA A 259 1.17 3.50 12.60
CA ALA A 259 -0.15 3.91 12.15
C ALA A 259 -0.44 5.34 12.62
N HIS A 260 -0.89 6.20 11.68
CA HIS A 260 -1.33 7.55 12.03
C HIS A 260 -2.84 7.56 12.29
N GLY A 261 -3.23 7.08 13.48
CA GLY A 261 -4.63 7.07 13.91
C GLY A 261 -5.46 5.94 13.34
N PHE A 262 -4.83 4.87 12.83
CA PHE A 262 -5.49 3.60 12.49
C PHE A 262 -5.16 2.55 13.56
N ALA A 263 -5.95 2.48 14.64
CA ALA A 263 -5.68 1.64 15.80
C ALA A 263 -6.98 1.20 16.49
N LEU A 264 -6.92 0.06 17.20
CA LEU A 264 -8.03 -0.41 18.02
C LEU A 264 -8.43 0.62 19.10
N PRO A 265 -9.70 0.61 19.57
CA PRO A 265 -10.11 1.47 20.68
C PRO A 265 -9.35 1.11 21.96
N GLU A 266 -9.04 2.11 22.78
CA GLU A 266 -8.39 1.89 24.09
C GLU A 266 -9.24 1.03 25.03
N ASP A 267 -10.57 1.22 25.01
CA ASP A 267 -11.52 0.37 25.73
C ASP A 267 -11.81 -0.91 24.90
N PRO A 268 -11.38 -2.10 25.36
CA PRO A 268 -11.55 -3.35 24.63
C PRO A 268 -13.02 -3.81 24.55
N SER A 269 -13.94 -3.21 25.32
CA SER A 269 -15.37 -3.48 25.25
C SER A 269 -16.07 -2.80 24.07
N VAL A 270 -15.45 -1.77 23.49
CA VAL A 270 -16.01 -1.02 22.37
C VAL A 270 -16.13 -1.94 21.14
N PRO A 271 -17.33 -2.03 20.52
CA PRO A 271 -17.53 -2.80 19.30
C PRO A 271 -16.76 -2.23 18.12
N ILE A 272 -16.34 -3.10 17.19
CA ILE A 272 -15.65 -2.68 15.97
C ILE A 272 -16.31 -3.21 14.71
N ILE A 273 -16.40 -2.35 13.70
CA ILE A 273 -16.88 -2.66 12.35
C ILE A 273 -15.70 -2.48 11.40
N MET A 274 -15.35 -3.54 10.70
CA MET A 274 -14.18 -3.62 9.83
C MET A 274 -14.64 -3.84 8.40
N VAL A 275 -14.24 -2.97 7.46
CA VAL A 275 -14.61 -3.06 6.04
C VAL A 275 -13.35 -3.15 5.20
N GLY A 276 -13.03 -4.36 4.73
CA GLY A 276 -11.75 -4.66 4.09
C GLY A 276 -11.87 -5.67 2.95
N PRO A 277 -12.35 -5.28 1.77
CA PRO A 277 -12.34 -6.16 0.60
C PRO A 277 -10.92 -6.37 0.07
N GLY A 278 -10.67 -7.53 -0.54
CA GLY A 278 -9.37 -7.86 -1.12
C GLY A 278 -8.25 -7.91 -0.07
N THR A 279 -7.10 -7.33 -0.41
CA THR A 279 -5.96 -7.18 0.51
C THR A 279 -6.25 -6.22 1.67
N GLY A 280 -7.34 -5.45 1.62
CA GLY A 280 -7.80 -4.61 2.72
C GLY A 280 -8.21 -5.40 3.98
N ILE A 281 -8.29 -6.73 3.90
CA ILE A 281 -8.47 -7.60 5.08
C ILE A 281 -7.25 -7.60 6.00
N ALA A 282 -6.06 -7.24 5.50
CA ALA A 282 -4.79 -7.38 6.22
C ALA A 282 -4.84 -6.86 7.67
N PRO A 283 -5.11 -5.57 7.93
CA PRO A 283 -5.13 -5.08 9.30
C PRO A 283 -6.28 -5.66 10.14
N PHE A 284 -7.37 -6.12 9.52
CA PHE A 284 -8.50 -6.70 10.25
C PHE A 284 -8.24 -8.12 10.71
N ARG A 285 -7.43 -8.88 9.96
CA ARG A 285 -6.85 -10.12 10.46
C ARG A 285 -5.99 -9.84 11.69
N ALA A 286 -5.14 -8.82 11.64
CA ALA A 286 -4.35 -8.39 12.80
C ALA A 286 -5.23 -8.00 14.00
N PHE A 287 -6.24 -7.17 13.80
CA PHE A 287 -7.18 -6.73 14.85
C PHE A 287 -7.90 -7.90 15.52
N LEU A 288 -8.40 -8.85 14.73
CA LEU A 288 -9.09 -10.04 15.25
C LEU A 288 -8.15 -10.91 16.08
N HIS A 289 -6.93 -11.16 15.60
CA HIS A 289 -5.94 -11.90 16.37
C HIS A 289 -5.55 -11.18 17.66
N ASP A 290 -5.40 -9.86 17.63
CA ASP A 290 -5.05 -9.06 18.80
C ASP A 290 -6.13 -9.08 19.86
N ARG A 291 -7.38 -8.79 19.46
CA ARG A 291 -8.55 -8.85 20.34
C ARG A 291 -8.77 -10.24 20.92
N LYS A 292 -8.45 -11.30 20.16
CA LYS A 292 -8.53 -12.68 20.65
C LYS A 292 -7.43 -12.96 21.68
N ALA A 293 -6.19 -12.56 21.40
CA ALA A 293 -5.06 -12.74 22.31
C ALA A 293 -5.19 -11.96 23.62
N THR A 294 -5.81 -10.77 23.57
CA THR A 294 -6.07 -9.91 24.72
C THR A 294 -7.42 -10.15 25.41
N ALA A 295 -8.19 -11.15 24.94
CA ALA A 295 -9.53 -11.49 25.44
C ALA A 295 -10.50 -10.29 25.48
N ALA A 296 -10.44 -9.41 24.48
CA ALA A 296 -11.29 -8.22 24.38
C ALA A 296 -12.77 -8.62 24.24
N PRO A 297 -13.68 -8.16 25.12
CA PRO A 297 -15.06 -8.63 25.16
C PRO A 297 -15.98 -7.95 24.13
N GLY A 298 -15.56 -6.83 23.54
CA GLY A 298 -16.39 -6.10 22.59
C GLY A 298 -16.63 -6.88 21.30
N ARG A 299 -17.79 -6.66 20.69
CA ARG A 299 -18.24 -7.37 19.48
C ARG A 299 -17.39 -7.00 18.25
N ASN A 300 -17.19 -7.97 17.35
CA ASN A 300 -16.43 -7.80 16.12
C ASN A 300 -17.30 -8.07 14.89
N TRP A 301 -17.33 -7.14 13.93
CA TRP A 301 -18.02 -7.33 12.65
C TRP A 301 -17.05 -7.09 11.49
N LEU A 302 -16.83 -8.11 10.67
CA LEU A 302 -16.07 -8.01 9.42
C LEU A 302 -16.99 -7.99 8.18
N PHE A 303 -16.82 -6.98 7.34
CA PHE A 303 -17.28 -6.94 5.96
C PHE A 303 -16.10 -7.26 5.05
N PHE A 304 -16.16 -8.43 4.42
CA PHE A 304 -15.16 -8.87 3.44
C PHE A 304 -15.81 -9.00 2.06
N GLY A 305 -15.05 -8.68 1.02
CA GLY A 305 -15.49 -8.94 -0.33
C GLY A 305 -14.34 -9.21 -1.28
N HIS A 306 -14.62 -10.03 -2.29
CA HIS A 306 -13.69 -10.31 -3.37
C HIS A 306 -14.45 -10.63 -4.67
N GLN A 307 -13.75 -11.17 -5.66
CA GLN A 307 -14.33 -11.60 -6.93
C GLN A 307 -15.19 -12.83 -6.74
N ARG A 308 -14.62 -13.94 -6.25
CA ARG A 308 -15.33 -15.23 -6.16
C ARG A 308 -15.19 -15.88 -4.80
N SER A 309 -16.27 -16.45 -4.28
CA SER A 309 -16.26 -17.13 -2.98
C SER A 309 -15.35 -18.36 -2.95
N VAL A 310 -15.40 -19.16 -4.01
CA VAL A 310 -14.68 -20.44 -4.09
C VAL A 310 -13.16 -20.25 -4.18
N SER A 311 -12.70 -19.18 -4.84
CA SER A 311 -11.27 -18.99 -5.13
C SER A 311 -10.63 -17.87 -4.32
N ASP A 312 -11.39 -16.94 -3.73
CA ASP A 312 -10.80 -15.72 -3.17
C ASP A 312 -11.27 -15.38 -1.76
N PHE A 313 -11.88 -16.34 -1.05
CA PHE A 313 -12.20 -16.15 0.35
C PHE A 313 -10.94 -16.29 1.22
N PHE A 314 -10.19 -15.20 1.34
CA PHE A 314 -8.97 -15.17 2.14
C PHE A 314 -9.24 -15.55 3.58
N TYR A 315 -8.40 -16.43 4.12
CA TYR A 315 -8.47 -16.88 5.51
C TYR A 315 -9.83 -17.47 5.90
N ALA A 316 -10.55 -18.09 4.95
CA ALA A 316 -11.91 -18.61 5.16
C ALA A 316 -12.03 -19.49 6.40
N ASP A 317 -11.13 -20.46 6.58
CA ASP A 317 -11.18 -21.39 7.71
C ASP A 317 -11.03 -20.66 9.05
N GLU A 318 -10.08 -19.72 9.13
CA GLU A 318 -9.81 -18.91 10.31
C GLU A 318 -11.04 -18.04 10.67
N LEU A 319 -11.61 -17.33 9.69
CA LEU A 319 -12.75 -16.44 9.90
C LEU A 319 -14.03 -17.21 10.24
N ASN A 320 -14.27 -18.35 9.60
CA ASN A 320 -15.42 -19.20 9.88
C ASN A 320 -15.32 -19.84 11.27
N ALA A 321 -14.13 -20.26 11.69
CA ALA A 321 -13.90 -20.76 13.05
C ALA A 321 -14.17 -19.67 14.10
N MET A 322 -13.61 -18.47 13.93
CA MET A 322 -13.87 -17.33 14.83
C MET A 322 -15.36 -16.97 14.91
N LYS A 323 -16.10 -17.09 13.79
CA LYS A 323 -17.54 -16.86 13.75
C LYS A 323 -18.31 -17.94 14.50
N ALA A 324 -17.95 -19.22 14.30
CA ALA A 324 -18.59 -20.35 14.97
C ALA A 324 -18.38 -20.31 16.49
N GLU A 325 -17.22 -19.83 16.94
CA GLU A 325 -16.91 -19.57 18.36
C GLU A 325 -17.65 -18.35 18.95
N GLY A 326 -18.31 -17.54 18.12
CA GLY A 326 -18.98 -16.30 18.54
C GLY A 326 -18.06 -15.09 18.75
N PHE A 327 -16.74 -15.26 18.61
CA PHE A 327 -15.76 -14.18 18.72
C PHE A 327 -15.89 -13.16 17.58
N LEU A 328 -15.95 -13.65 16.32
CA LEU A 328 -16.35 -12.84 15.18
C LEU A 328 -17.88 -12.79 15.13
N THR A 329 -18.45 -11.86 15.89
CA THR A 329 -19.90 -11.72 16.10
C THR A 329 -20.67 -11.69 14.78
N ARG A 330 -20.12 -11.03 13.75
CA ARG A 330 -20.68 -11.05 12.40
C ARG A 330 -19.62 -11.08 11.32
N LEU A 331 -19.91 -11.84 10.27
CA LEU A 331 -19.12 -11.91 9.04
C LEU A 331 -20.06 -11.73 7.85
N SER A 332 -19.87 -10.63 7.13
CA SER A 332 -20.69 -10.20 6.01
C SER A 332 -19.87 -10.24 4.73
N LEU A 333 -20.31 -11.07 3.78
CA LEU A 333 -19.52 -11.42 2.58
C LEU A 333 -20.15 -10.81 1.32
N ALA A 334 -19.30 -10.33 0.41
CA ALA A 334 -19.71 -9.79 -0.89
C ALA A 334 -18.85 -10.34 -2.04
N TRP A 335 -19.50 -10.90 -3.06
CA TRP A 335 -18.82 -11.56 -4.18
C TRP A 335 -19.22 -10.90 -5.49
N SER A 336 -18.27 -10.20 -6.10
CA SER A 336 -18.55 -9.40 -7.30
C SER A 336 -18.72 -10.20 -8.59
N ARG A 337 -18.40 -11.50 -8.58
CA ARG A 337 -18.40 -12.37 -9.77
C ARG A 337 -19.02 -13.77 -9.56
N ASP A 338 -19.67 -14.01 -8.44
CA ASP A 338 -20.40 -15.28 -8.21
C ASP A 338 -21.78 -15.30 -8.92
N ALA A 339 -22.34 -14.11 -9.16
CA ALA A 339 -23.61 -13.91 -9.85
C ALA A 339 -23.44 -12.96 -11.05
N ASN A 340 -24.50 -12.82 -11.85
CA ASN A 340 -24.51 -11.91 -13.01
C ASN A 340 -24.39 -10.44 -12.59
N GLU A 341 -25.00 -10.09 -11.46
CA GLU A 341 -24.93 -8.74 -10.90
C GLU A 341 -23.73 -8.60 -9.97
N LYS A 342 -23.02 -7.48 -10.12
CA LYS A 342 -21.87 -7.16 -9.26
C LYS A 342 -22.38 -6.78 -7.88
N PHE A 343 -21.91 -7.51 -6.87
CA PHE A 343 -22.27 -7.28 -5.48
C PHE A 343 -21.02 -6.99 -4.64
N TYR A 344 -20.97 -5.81 -4.03
CA TYR A 344 -19.81 -5.32 -3.27
C TYR A 344 -20.14 -5.10 -1.79
N VAL A 345 -19.12 -4.77 -1.00
CA VAL A 345 -19.24 -4.60 0.45
C VAL A 345 -20.24 -3.49 0.82
N GLN A 346 -20.28 -2.39 0.08
CA GLN A 346 -21.25 -1.31 0.30
C GLN A 346 -22.70 -1.75 0.06
N ASP A 347 -22.94 -2.72 -0.83
CA ASP A 347 -24.26 -3.26 -1.10
C ASP A 347 -24.69 -4.16 0.06
N ARG A 348 -23.76 -5.02 0.52
CA ARG A 348 -23.95 -5.83 1.72
C ARG A 348 -24.22 -4.98 2.95
N MET A 349 -23.53 -3.84 3.11
CA MET A 349 -23.75 -2.90 4.21
C MET A 349 -25.16 -2.33 4.19
N ARG A 350 -25.68 -1.92 3.01
CA ARG A 350 -27.05 -1.43 2.87
C ARG A 350 -28.08 -2.51 3.22
N GLU A 351 -27.86 -3.75 2.77
CA GLU A 351 -28.74 -4.89 3.08
C GLU A 351 -28.90 -5.12 4.58
N VAL A 352 -27.82 -4.99 5.35
CA VAL A 352 -27.80 -5.15 6.81
C VAL A 352 -27.83 -3.83 7.57
N GLY A 353 -28.27 -2.75 6.92
CA GLY A 353 -28.11 -1.38 7.40
C GLY A 353 -28.73 -1.11 8.77
N ARG A 354 -29.87 -1.76 9.09
CA ARG A 354 -30.52 -1.63 10.41
C ARG A 354 -29.61 -2.09 11.56
N ASP A 355 -28.94 -3.21 11.37
CA ASP A 355 -28.03 -3.76 12.38
C ASP A 355 -26.76 -2.91 12.45
N LEU A 356 -26.26 -2.44 11.29
CA LEU A 356 -25.10 -1.55 11.24
C LEU A 356 -25.37 -0.25 12.00
N TRP A 357 -26.55 0.36 11.80
CA TRP A 357 -26.98 1.53 12.58
C TRP A 357 -27.00 1.25 14.08
N THR A 358 -27.51 0.09 14.49
CA THR A 358 -27.52 -0.31 15.92
C THR A 358 -26.10 -0.33 16.49
N TRP A 359 -25.13 -0.88 15.76
CA TRP A 359 -23.73 -0.88 16.19
C TRP A 359 -23.16 0.55 16.27
N LEU A 360 -23.46 1.42 15.30
CA LEU A 360 -23.02 2.81 15.34
C LEU A 360 -23.59 3.57 16.56
N ALA A 361 -24.86 3.34 16.86
CA ALA A 361 -25.55 3.89 18.03
C ALA A 361 -24.95 3.37 19.34
N ASP A 362 -24.52 2.11 19.38
CA ASP A 362 -23.83 1.47 20.52
C ASP A 362 -22.37 1.92 20.68
N GLY A 363 -21.93 2.95 19.95
CA GLY A 363 -20.57 3.50 20.11
C GLY A 363 -19.50 2.82 19.26
N ALA A 364 -19.85 1.94 18.32
CA ALA A 364 -18.86 1.20 17.53
C ALA A 364 -17.87 2.12 16.80
N HIS A 365 -16.63 1.64 16.65
CA HIS A 365 -15.63 2.21 15.77
C HIS A 365 -15.70 1.53 14.40
N VAL A 366 -15.58 2.32 13.33
CA VAL A 366 -15.59 1.89 11.93
C VAL A 366 -14.20 2.03 11.34
N TYR A 367 -13.73 0.99 10.68
CA TYR A 367 -12.45 0.95 10.02
C TYR A 367 -12.64 0.54 8.56
N ILE A 368 -11.98 1.24 7.64
CA ILE A 368 -11.98 0.90 6.22
C ILE A 368 -10.54 0.75 5.76
N CYS A 369 -10.23 -0.36 5.10
CA CYS A 369 -8.92 -0.58 4.49
C CYS A 369 -9.04 -1.10 3.05
N GLY A 370 -8.19 -0.59 2.15
CA GLY A 370 -8.15 -1.02 0.75
C GLY A 370 -8.11 0.13 -0.26
N ASP A 371 -8.79 -0.03 -1.40
CA ASP A 371 -8.76 0.91 -2.52
C ASP A 371 -9.29 2.32 -2.16
N ALA A 372 -8.42 3.32 -2.23
CA ALA A 372 -8.77 4.72 -1.95
C ALA A 372 -9.62 5.36 -3.06
N LYS A 373 -9.50 4.88 -4.30
CA LYS A 373 -10.07 5.54 -5.49
C LYS A 373 -11.58 5.43 -5.58
N ARG A 374 -12.12 4.25 -5.31
CA ARG A 374 -13.54 3.93 -5.50
C ARG A 374 -14.15 3.37 -4.22
N MET A 375 -13.53 2.33 -3.65
CA MET A 375 -14.12 1.56 -2.56
C MET A 375 -14.39 2.42 -1.32
N ALA A 376 -13.41 3.19 -0.87
CA ALA A 376 -13.56 4.06 0.32
C ALA A 376 -14.73 5.05 0.18
N LYS A 377 -14.86 5.70 -0.99
CA LYS A 377 -15.93 6.66 -1.28
C LYS A 377 -17.31 6.00 -1.31
N ASP A 378 -17.42 4.82 -1.89
CA ASP A 378 -18.68 4.08 -1.99
C ASP A 378 -19.15 3.53 -0.63
N VAL A 379 -18.21 3.11 0.22
CA VAL A 379 -18.49 2.68 1.60
C VAL A 379 -18.92 3.86 2.46
N GLU A 380 -18.24 5.01 2.37
CA GLU A 380 -18.64 6.22 3.09
C GLU A 380 -20.06 6.67 2.69
N ARG A 381 -20.36 6.67 1.38
CA ARG A 381 -21.73 6.96 0.90
C ARG A 381 -22.74 5.97 1.47
N ALA A 382 -22.43 4.68 1.51
CA ALA A 382 -23.33 3.69 2.10
C ALA A 382 -23.58 3.93 3.60
N LEU A 383 -22.57 4.39 4.35
CA LEU A 383 -22.75 4.76 5.75
C LEU A 383 -23.67 5.97 5.92
N VAL A 384 -23.54 6.98 5.06
CA VAL A 384 -24.47 8.13 5.04
C VAL A 384 -25.89 7.65 4.74
N ASP A 385 -26.07 6.80 3.72
CA ASP A 385 -27.39 6.24 3.37
C ASP A 385 -28.03 5.49 4.56
N ILE A 386 -27.24 4.66 5.25
CA ILE A 386 -27.67 3.88 6.41
C ILE A 386 -28.05 4.78 7.59
N VAL A 387 -27.24 5.80 7.89
CA VAL A 387 -27.52 6.75 8.96
C VAL A 387 -28.76 7.58 8.67
N ALA A 388 -28.95 8.01 7.42
CA ALA A 388 -30.16 8.72 7.01
C ALA A 388 -31.40 7.84 7.19
N GLN A 389 -31.37 6.62 6.63
CA GLN A 389 -32.51 5.72 6.64
C GLN A 389 -32.88 5.21 8.03
N TYR A 390 -31.91 4.71 8.80
CA TYR A 390 -32.18 4.03 10.08
C TYR A 390 -31.97 4.91 11.30
N GLY A 391 -31.24 6.02 11.17
CA GLY A 391 -31.13 7.05 12.20
C GLY A 391 -32.23 8.10 12.15
N ALA A 392 -33.18 8.00 11.19
CA ALA A 392 -34.25 8.97 10.94
C ALA A 392 -33.70 10.40 10.79
N ARG A 393 -32.63 10.53 10.00
CA ARG A 393 -31.94 11.80 9.73
C ARG A 393 -32.10 12.18 8.27
N THR A 394 -32.06 13.48 7.98
CA THR A 394 -31.86 13.95 6.61
C THR A 394 -30.46 13.57 6.11
N THR A 395 -30.24 13.59 4.80
CA THR A 395 -28.94 13.28 4.20
C THR A 395 -27.82 14.18 4.74
N ASP A 396 -28.09 15.47 4.93
CA ASP A 396 -27.11 16.43 5.44
C ASP A 396 -26.76 16.14 6.91
N GLU A 397 -27.75 15.85 7.75
CA GLU A 397 -27.53 15.44 9.15
C GLU A 397 -26.78 14.10 9.26
N ALA A 398 -27.02 13.18 8.32
CA ALA A 398 -26.30 11.91 8.23
C ALA A 398 -24.83 12.11 7.81
N ALA A 399 -24.57 12.98 6.84
CA ALA A 399 -23.21 13.36 6.45
C ALA A 399 -22.46 14.03 7.62
N LEU A 400 -23.12 14.94 8.35
CA LEU A 400 -22.54 15.55 9.55
C LEU A 400 -22.25 14.53 10.64
N PHE A 401 -23.12 13.53 10.83
CA PHE A 401 -22.89 12.43 11.79
C PHE A 401 -21.65 11.62 11.42
N VAL A 402 -21.50 11.21 10.16
CA VAL A 402 -20.31 10.48 9.69
C VAL A 402 -19.04 11.34 9.84
N GLY A 403 -19.15 12.65 9.54
CA GLY A 403 -18.08 13.61 9.79
C GLY A 403 -17.68 13.72 11.27
N ASP A 404 -18.65 13.67 12.19
CA ASP A 404 -18.41 13.67 13.63
C ASP A 404 -17.73 12.37 14.11
N LEU A 405 -18.07 11.21 13.52
CA LEU A 405 -17.36 9.95 13.79
C LEU A 405 -15.86 10.07 13.45
N LYS A 406 -15.53 10.68 12.30
CA LYS A 406 -14.14 10.94 11.90
C LYS A 406 -13.42 11.83 12.90
N LYS A 407 -14.04 12.97 13.27
CA LYS A 407 -13.47 13.91 14.26
C LYS A 407 -13.22 13.27 15.62
N LYS A 408 -14.05 12.31 16.02
CA LYS A 408 -13.94 11.57 17.28
C LYS A 408 -13.02 10.33 17.20
N GLY A 409 -12.36 10.09 16.06
CA GLY A 409 -11.53 8.89 15.87
C GLY A 409 -12.31 7.57 15.84
N ARG A 410 -13.64 7.62 15.67
CA ARG A 410 -14.53 6.46 15.55
C ARG A 410 -14.74 6.00 14.11
N PHE A 411 -14.20 6.72 13.14
CA PHE A 411 -14.15 6.33 11.73
C PHE A 411 -12.71 6.54 11.24
N GLN A 412 -12.03 5.45 10.90
CA GLN A 412 -10.61 5.45 10.55
C GLN A 412 -10.39 4.77 9.19
N LEU A 413 -9.41 5.27 8.44
CA LEU A 413 -9.11 4.85 7.08
C LEU A 413 -7.64 4.46 6.97
N ASP A 414 -7.37 3.29 6.37
CA ASP A 414 -6.05 2.90 5.87
C ASP A 414 -6.18 2.54 4.38
N VAL A 415 -6.13 3.55 3.52
CA VAL A 415 -6.47 3.42 2.08
C VAL A 415 -5.30 3.84 1.20
N TYR A 416 -5.13 3.13 0.08
CA TYR A 416 -3.95 3.25 -0.79
C TYR A 416 -4.25 3.22 -2.30
#